data_AF-A0A935YUV6-F1
#
_entry.id   AF-A0A935YUV6-F1
#
_cell.length_a   1.000
_cell.length_b   1.000
_cell.length_c   1.000
_cell.angle_alpha   90.00
_cell.angle_beta   90.00
_cell.angle_gamma   90.00
#
_symmetry.space_group_name_H-M   'P 1'
#
loop_
_entity.id
_entity.type
_entity.pdbx_description
1 polymer ?
#
loop_
_entity_poly.entity_id
_entity_poly.type
_entity_poly.pdbx_seq_one_letter_code
_entity_poly.pdbx_strand_id
1 'polypeptide(L)' 'MDPHHSRFVGFLLKHCLYGTVGGIVLGSLLLWQDVNGLGTMIFASPDRNLFLGLLFFGLFVTFGSIGMAVGVMQLGEERD' A
#
# COMPACT_ATOMS: atom_id res chain seq x y z
N MET A 1 -7.65 0.90 27.96
CA MET A 1 -7.17 1.39 26.67
C MET A 1 -7.25 2.90 26.73
N ASP A 2 -6.13 3.60 26.92
CA ASP A 2 -6.14 5.06 27.08
C ASP A 2 -6.68 5.75 25.82
N PRO A 3 -7.58 6.76 25.95
CA PRO A 3 -8.27 7.40 24.83
C PRO A 3 -7.33 8.09 23.81
N HIS A 4 -6.07 8.34 24.18
CA HIS A 4 -5.03 8.86 23.30
C HIS A 4 -4.54 7.82 22.27
N HIS A 5 -4.38 6.56 22.68
CA HIS A 5 -3.81 5.50 21.82
C HIS A 5 -4.72 5.13 20.64
N SER A 6 -6.05 5.12 20.86
CA SER A 6 -7.01 4.79 19.81
C SER A 6 -7.04 5.83 18.69
N ARG A 7 -6.73 7.11 18.98
CA ARG A 7 -6.61 8.15 17.94
C ARG A 7 -5.36 7.97 17.08
N PHE A 8 -4.24 7.56 17.68
CA PHE A 8 -2.99 7.30 16.97
C PHE A 8 -3.12 6.13 16.01
N VAL A 9 -3.70 5.02 16.48
CA VAL A 9 -3.95 3.85 15.63
C VAL A 9 -4.89 4.23 14.48
N GLY A 10 -5.97 4.99 14.75
CA GLY A 10 -6.87 5.48 13.69
C GLY A 10 -6.18 6.39 12.67
N PHE A 11 -5.28 7.27 13.12
CA PHE A 11 -4.52 8.17 12.25
C PHE A 11 -3.53 7.42 11.35
N LEU A 12 -2.79 6.46 11.93
CA LEU A 12 -1.90 5.56 11.19
C LEU A 12 -2.67 4.69 10.19
N LEU A 13 -3.83 4.17 10.59
CA LEU A 13 -4.69 3.38 9.71
C LEU A 13 -5.15 4.19 8.50
N LYS A 14 -5.51 5.46 8.70
CA LYS A 14 -5.90 6.38 7.62
C LYS A 14 -4.76 6.62 6.63
N HIS A 15 -3.54 6.81 7.13
CA HIS A 15 -2.35 6.95 6.29
C HIS A 15 -1.95 5.66 5.57
N CYS A 16 -2.13 4.51 6.23
CA CYS A 16 -1.96 3.19 5.60
C CYS A 16 -2.97 2.98 4.47
N LEU A 17 -4.22 3.43 4.62
CA LEU A 17 -5.23 3.40 3.55
C LEU A 17 -4.82 4.25 2.36
N TYR A 18 -4.28 5.46 2.56
CA TYR A 18 -3.74 6.27 1.46
C TYR A 18 -2.59 5.57 0.73
N GLY A 19 -1.67 4.94 1.47
CA GLY A 19 -0.61 4.11 0.90
C GLY A 19 -1.16 2.92 0.10
N THR A 20 -2.17 2.24 0.62
CA THR A 20 -2.82 1.11 -0.05
C THR A 20 -3.48 1.54 -1.35
N VAL A 21 -4.18 2.69 -1.37
CA VAL A 21 -4.76 3.26 -2.60
C VAL A 21 -3.67 3.54 -3.63
N GLY A 22 -2.54 4.11 -3.22
CA GLY A 22 -1.37 4.29 -4.10
C GLY A 22 -0.85 2.98 -4.68
N GLY A 23 -0.75 1.93 -3.85
CA GLY A 23 -0.37 0.59 -4.28
C GLY A 23 -1.35 -0.05 -5.25
N ILE A 24 -2.67 0.13 -5.06
CA ILE A 24 -3.70 -0.34 -6.01
C ILE A 24 -3.54 0.38 -7.34
N VAL A 25 -3.48 1.71 -7.32
CA VAL A 25 -3.37 2.53 -8.52
C VAL A 25 -2.12 2.14 -9.31
N LEU A 26 -0.96 2.04 -8.65
CA LEU A 26 0.27 1.64 -9.32
C LEU A 26 0.21 0.21 -9.84
N GLY A 27 -0.27 -0.75 -9.06
CA GLY A 27 -0.38 -2.15 -9.46
C GLY A 27 -1.30 -2.33 -10.68
N SER A 28 -2.42 -1.64 -10.71
CA SER A 28 -3.32 -1.61 -11.88
C SER A 28 -2.66 -0.96 -13.10
N LEU A 29 -1.91 0.13 -12.92
CA LEU A 29 -1.17 0.79 -14.00
C LEU A 29 -0.10 -0.12 -14.59
N LEU A 30 0.62 -0.86 -13.73
CA LEU A 30 1.70 -1.77 -14.12
C LEU A 30 1.18 -2.95 -14.94
N LEU A 31 0.00 -3.48 -14.57
CA LEU A 31 -0.70 -4.52 -15.34
C LEU A 31 -1.28 -3.97 -16.64
N TRP A 32 -1.78 -2.73 -16.65
CA TRP A 32 -2.37 -2.10 -17.83
C TRP A 32 -1.34 -1.72 -18.90
N GLN A 33 -0.19 -1.16 -18.48
CA GLN A 33 0.92 -0.87 -19.37
C GLN A 33 1.72 -2.10 -19.78
N ASP A 34 1.39 -3.26 -19.21
CA ASP A 34 2.10 -4.54 -19.39
C ASP A 34 3.62 -4.35 -19.31
N VAL A 35 4.08 -3.68 -18.24
CA VAL A 35 5.47 -3.29 -18.09
C VAL A 35 6.35 -4.55 -18.15
N ASN A 36 7.18 -4.64 -19.20
CA ASN A 36 8.04 -5.80 -19.46
C ASN A 36 7.26 -7.13 -19.60
N GLY A 37 6.01 -7.07 -20.07
CA GLY A 37 5.17 -8.26 -20.21
C GLY A 37 4.62 -8.81 -18.89
N LEU A 38 4.70 -8.06 -17.79
CA LEU A 38 4.31 -8.57 -16.47
C LEU A 38 2.85 -9.01 -16.41
N GLY A 39 1.92 -8.22 -16.97
CA GLY A 39 0.51 -8.57 -17.04
C GLY A 39 0.31 -9.81 -17.90
N THR A 40 0.97 -9.88 -19.05
CA THR A 40 0.95 -11.04 -19.93
C THR A 40 1.47 -12.31 -19.24
N MET A 41 2.59 -12.24 -18.51
CA MET A 41 3.17 -13.37 -17.77
C MET A 41 2.26 -13.86 -16.64
N ILE A 42 1.69 -12.92 -15.86
CA ILE A 42 0.78 -13.25 -14.77
C ILE A 42 -0.49 -13.92 -15.30
N PHE A 43 -1.00 -13.45 -16.45
CA PHE A 43 -2.25 -13.95 -17.03
C PHE A 43 -2.09 -15.23 -17.84
N ALA A 44 -0.88 -15.52 -18.33
CA ALA A 44 -0.54 -16.80 -18.94
C ALA A 44 -0.30 -17.92 -17.90
N SER A 45 -0.05 -17.56 -16.63
CA SER A 45 0.26 -18.52 -15.58
C SER A 45 -1.00 -19.16 -14.98
N PRO A 46 -0.99 -20.48 -14.68
CA PRO A 46 -2.07 -21.15 -13.96
C PRO A 46 -2.32 -20.54 -12.58
N ASP A 47 -1.26 -20.08 -11.91
CA ASP A 47 -1.29 -19.49 -10.56
C ASP A 47 -1.50 -17.97 -10.57
N ARG A 48 -2.27 -17.46 -11.53
CA ARG A 48 -2.58 -16.02 -11.72
C ARG A 48 -2.93 -15.30 -10.41
N ASN A 49 -3.77 -15.93 -9.57
CA ASN A 49 -4.23 -15.35 -8.32
C ASN A 49 -3.10 -15.18 -7.29
N LEU A 50 -2.15 -16.11 -7.25
CA LEU A 50 -1.00 -16.03 -6.36
C LEU A 50 -0.09 -14.87 -6.77
N PHE A 51 0.21 -14.74 -8.06
CA PHE A 51 1.08 -13.65 -8.56
C PHE A 51 0.43 -12.27 -8.43
N LEU A 52 -0.88 -12.15 -8.70
CA LEU A 52 -1.62 -10.92 -8.41
C LEU A 52 -1.59 -10.60 -6.92
N GLY A 53 -1.80 -11.61 -6.07
CA GLY A 53 -1.69 -11.48 -4.63
C GLY A 53 -0.33 -10.95 -4.20
N LEU A 54 0.76 -11.55 -4.69
CA LEU A 54 2.14 -11.13 -4.43
C LEU A 54 2.43 -9.71 -4.91
N LEU A 55 1.98 -9.35 -6.11
CA LEU A 55 2.16 -8.01 -6.68
C LEU A 55 1.49 -6.96 -5.79
N PHE A 56 0.19 -7.11 -5.52
CA PHE A 56 -0.55 -6.14 -4.72
C PHE A 56 -0.12 -6.17 -3.25
N PHE A 57 0.18 -7.33 -2.68
CA PHE A 57 0.69 -7.44 -1.32
C PHE A 57 2.03 -6.72 -1.15
N GLY A 58 2.98 -6.94 -2.06
CA GLY A 58 4.26 -6.23 -2.07
C GLY A 58 4.06 -4.72 -2.15
N LEU A 59 3.19 -4.26 -3.07
CA LEU A 59 2.87 -2.85 -3.21
C LEU A 59 2.19 -2.28 -1.95
N PHE A 60 1.28 -3.01 -1.31
CA PHE A 60 0.62 -2.57 -0.09
C PHE A 60 1.60 -2.46 1.07
N VAL A 61 2.52 -3.42 1.22
CA VAL A 61 3.57 -3.33 2.24
C VAL A 61 4.46 -2.12 1.97
N THR A 62 4.91 -1.89 0.73
CA THR A 62 5.77 -0.75 0.40
C THR A 62 5.06 0.60 0.61
N PHE A 63 3.95 0.85 -0.08
CA PHE A 63 3.28 2.15 -0.01
C PHE A 63 2.52 2.35 1.32
N GLY A 64 1.98 1.29 1.91
CA GLY A 64 1.38 1.34 3.25
C GLY A 64 2.41 1.72 4.32
N SER A 65 3.63 1.17 4.25
CA SER A 65 4.72 1.54 5.15
C SER A 65 5.16 2.99 4.97
N ILE A 66 5.30 3.46 3.73
CA ILE A 66 5.62 4.86 3.43
C ILE A 66 4.52 5.80 3.98
N GLY A 67 3.25 5.48 3.73
CA GLY A 67 2.12 6.26 4.24
C GLY A 67 2.15 6.38 5.76
N MET A 68 2.35 5.26 6.46
CA MET A 68 2.50 5.26 7.92
C MET A 68 3.72 6.08 8.38
N ALA A 69 4.87 5.95 7.72
CA ALA A 69 6.07 6.71 8.05
C ALA A 69 5.85 8.23 7.93
N VAL A 70 5.21 8.69 6.85
CA VAL A 70 4.83 10.09 6.67
C VAL A 70 3.89 10.55 7.77
N GLY A 71 2.88 9.74 8.11
CA GLY A 71 1.96 10.05 9.20
C GLY A 71 2.69 10.21 10.55
N VAL A 72 3.64 9.34 10.87
CA VAL A 72 4.44 9.46 12.10
C VAL A 72 5.26 10.75 12.11
N MET A 73 5.87 11.13 10.98
CA MET A 73 6.67 12.36 10.88
C MET A 73 5.82 13.61 11.12
N GLN A 74 4.62 13.68 10.52
CA GLN A 74 3.70 14.81 10.70
C GLN A 74 3.22 14.96 12.15
N LEU A 75 3.02 13.84 12.84
CA LEU A 75 2.66 13.86 14.26
C LEU A 75 3.77 14.42 15.16
N GLY A 76 5.02 14.35 14.70
CA GLY A 76 6.16 14.99 15.35
C GLY A 76 6.16 16.50 15.20
N GLU A 77 5.74 17.01 14.04
CA GLU A 77 5.64 18.45 13.74
C GLU A 77 4.48 19.14 14.44
N GLU A 78 3.35 18.47 14.69
CA GLU A 78 2.20 19.06 15.41
C GLU A 78 2.48 19.32 16.91
N ARG A 79 3.63 18.88 17.44
CA ARG A 79 3.97 19.00 18.87
C ARG A 79 4.88 20.20 19.21
N ASP A 80 5.33 20.96 18.22
CA ASP A 80 6.12 22.20 18.37
C ASP A 80 5.34 23.43 17.86
#